data_AF-A0A813BAL6-F1
#
_entry.id   AF-A0A813BAL6-F1
#
_cell.length_a   1.000
_cell.length_b   1.000
_cell.length_c   1.000
_cell.angle_alpha   90.00
_cell.angle_beta   90.00
_cell.angle_gamma   90.00
#
_symmetry.space_group_name_H-M   'P 1'
#
loop_
_entity.id
_entity.type
_entity.pdbx_description
1 polymer ?
#
loop_
_entity_poly.entity_id
_entity_poly.type
_entity_poly.pdbx_seq_one_letter_code
_entity_poly.pdbx_strand_id
1 'polypeptide(L)'
;MVTICIVVFQTQAVFHLIYAGLFWFVLPSSLVICNDIMAYYCGQLFGKKLIRRRFLELSPNKTWEGFLGSAVCTMLFALWFSRKLCAYKWMTCVPEEITLSVHALSCEPGQMYRPQSIDSIIVDALPSGMRASWRVLAGSIPALNAVGQLEICRAQIHALSLGFFASFAAPFGGFLSSAIKRAYGIKDFNNLIPGHGGMMDRFDCQFVMFLCTYVHIRTFCQTPVTVEMLLATAARLSLSEKQVLIDRLQEQVATR
;
A
#
# COMPACT_ATOMS: atom_id res chain seq x y z
N MET A 1 -2.36 17.16 -24.40
CA MET A 1 -1.99 15.72 -24.41
C MET A 1 -1.50 15.23 -23.05
N VAL A 2 -0.47 15.84 -22.46
CA VAL A 2 0.15 15.35 -21.20
C VAL A 2 -0.84 15.15 -20.05
N THR A 3 -1.75 16.10 -19.83
CA THR A 3 -2.78 15.99 -18.76
C THR A 3 -3.71 14.79 -18.96
N ILE A 4 -4.12 14.53 -20.20
CA ILE A 4 -4.98 13.37 -20.52
C ILE A 4 -4.22 12.07 -20.24
N CYS A 5 -2.95 11.98 -20.64
CA CYS A 5 -2.12 10.81 -20.35
C CYS A 5 -1.98 10.56 -18.85
N ILE A 6 -1.77 11.61 -18.05
CA ILE A 6 -1.67 11.51 -16.59
C ILE A 6 -2.99 11.01 -16.00
N VAL A 7 -4.12 11.60 -16.38
CA VAL A 7 -5.44 11.21 -15.87
C VAL A 7 -5.78 9.77 -16.24
N VAL A 8 -5.56 9.38 -17.50
CA VAL A 8 -5.84 8.01 -17.96
C VAL A 8 -4.95 6.99 -17.24
N PHE A 9 -3.67 7.30 -17.07
CA PHE A 9 -2.76 6.41 -16.36
C PHE A 9 -3.13 6.28 -14.87
N GLN A 10 -3.51 7.39 -14.23
CA GLN A 10 -3.94 7.39 -12.84
C GLN A 10 -5.24 6.63 -12.63
N THR A 11 -6.25 6.83 -13.48
CA THR A 11 -7.51 6.08 -13.37
C THR A 11 -7.28 4.59 -13.59
N GLN A 12 -6.45 4.22 -14.59
CA GLN A 12 -6.08 2.83 -14.82
C GLN A 12 -5.39 2.20 -13.60
N ALA A 13 -4.45 2.92 -12.96
CA ALA A 13 -3.80 2.45 -11.74
C ALA A 13 -4.81 2.22 -10.61
N VAL A 14 -5.74 3.15 -10.38
CA VAL A 14 -6.80 3.01 -9.37
C VAL A 14 -7.72 1.82 -9.66
N PHE A 15 -8.11 1.61 -10.91
CA PHE A 15 -8.89 0.43 -11.29
C PHE A 15 -8.14 -0.86 -10.97
N HIS A 16 -6.85 -0.96 -11.34
CA HIS A 16 -6.05 -2.13 -10.98
C HIS A 16 -5.95 -2.36 -9.47
N LEU A 17 -5.87 -1.30 -8.66
CA LEU A 17 -5.89 -1.41 -7.20
C LEU A 17 -7.22 -1.98 -6.67
N ILE A 18 -8.34 -1.49 -7.18
CA ILE A 18 -9.68 -1.95 -6.78
C ILE A 18 -9.87 -3.42 -7.16
N TYR A 19 -9.48 -3.82 -8.38
CA TYR A 19 -9.58 -5.21 -8.83
C TYR A 19 -8.62 -6.16 -8.11
N ALA A 20 -7.49 -5.67 -7.58
CA ALA A 20 -6.61 -6.47 -6.71
C ALA A 20 -7.20 -6.69 -5.30
N GLY A 21 -8.24 -5.94 -4.93
CA GLY A 21 -8.92 -6.01 -3.65
C GLY A 21 -9.13 -4.63 -3.04
N LEU A 22 -10.31 -4.40 -2.45
CA LEU A 22 -10.68 -3.13 -1.79
C LEU A 22 -9.69 -2.72 -0.69
N PHE A 23 -9.02 -3.69 -0.06
CA PHE A 23 -7.92 -3.45 0.87
C PHE A 23 -6.87 -2.46 0.31
N TRP A 24 -6.45 -2.65 -0.93
CA TRP A 24 -5.39 -1.87 -1.58
C TRP A 24 -5.83 -0.48 -2.03
N PHE A 25 -7.13 -0.19 -1.94
CA PHE A 25 -7.67 1.14 -2.15
C PHE A 25 -7.90 1.86 -0.81
N VAL A 26 -8.58 1.20 0.12
CA VAL A 26 -8.99 1.79 1.41
C VAL A 26 -7.80 2.06 2.32
N LEU A 27 -6.84 1.13 2.40
CA LEU A 27 -5.66 1.29 3.23
C LEU A 27 -4.85 2.54 2.85
N PRO A 28 -4.27 2.66 1.64
CA PRO A 28 -3.45 3.83 1.31
C PRO A 28 -4.20 5.16 1.41
N SER A 29 -5.49 5.21 1.05
CA SER A 29 -6.28 6.43 1.24
C SER A 29 -6.42 6.83 2.68
N SER A 30 -6.69 5.88 3.57
CA SER A 30 -6.78 6.14 5.02
C SER A 30 -5.45 6.60 5.61
N LEU A 31 -4.32 6.08 5.11
CA LEU A 31 -2.99 6.45 5.57
C LEU A 31 -2.66 7.91 5.27
N VAL A 32 -3.00 8.39 4.06
CA VAL A 32 -2.81 9.80 3.68
C VAL A 32 -3.68 10.71 4.56
N ILE A 33 -4.95 10.37 4.75
CA ILE A 33 -5.87 11.14 5.60
C ILE A 33 -5.34 11.19 7.04
N CYS A 34 -4.92 10.05 7.58
CA CYS A 34 -4.34 9.96 8.92
C CYS A 34 -3.06 10.80 9.03
N ASN A 35 -2.17 10.73 8.04
CA ASN A 35 -0.94 11.50 8.03
C ASN A 35 -1.20 13.01 8.04
N ASP A 36 -2.15 13.51 7.25
CA ASP A 36 -2.48 14.95 7.23
C ASP A 36 -3.07 15.42 8.57
N ILE A 37 -3.97 14.63 9.16
CA ILE A 37 -4.56 14.92 10.48
C ILE A 37 -3.48 14.91 11.56
N MET A 38 -2.60 13.90 11.58
CA MET A 38 -1.55 13.77 12.57
C MET A 38 -0.47 14.83 12.41
N ALA A 39 -0.17 15.25 11.18
CA ALA A 39 0.76 16.35 10.91
C ALA A 39 0.24 17.68 11.47
N TYR A 40 -1.08 17.91 11.38
CA TYR A 40 -1.72 19.06 12.00
C TYR A 40 -1.61 19.02 13.53
N TYR A 41 -2.03 17.92 14.16
CA TYR A 41 -2.00 17.81 15.63
C TYR A 41 -0.57 17.85 16.19
N CYS A 42 0.36 17.07 15.62
CA CYS A 42 1.77 17.09 16.05
C CYS A 42 2.42 18.46 15.78
N GLY A 43 2.06 19.09 14.66
CA GLY A 43 2.52 20.44 14.32
C GLY A 43 2.02 21.51 15.28
N GLN A 44 0.79 21.39 15.80
CA GLN A 44 0.25 22.33 16.80
C GLN A 44 0.87 22.13 18.19
N LEU A 45 1.04 20.88 18.62
CA LEU A 45 1.55 20.57 19.97
C LEU A 45 3.05 20.86 20.11
N PHE A 46 3.83 20.48 19.10
CA PHE A 46 5.30 20.46 19.16
C PHE A 46 5.98 21.37 18.13
N GLY A 47 5.23 22.02 17.23
CA GLY A 47 5.81 22.80 16.14
C GLY A 47 6.68 23.97 16.60
N LYS A 48 7.85 24.11 15.98
CA LYS A 48 8.83 25.18 16.22
C LYS A 48 9.44 25.18 17.64
N LYS A 49 9.16 24.18 18.46
CA LYS A 49 9.74 24.03 19.80
C LYS A 49 11.08 23.29 19.78
N LEU A 50 11.27 22.35 18.84
CA LEU A 50 12.46 21.52 18.74
C LEU A 50 13.40 22.00 17.61
N ILE A 51 12.83 22.31 16.45
CA ILE A 51 13.53 22.72 15.23
C ILE A 51 13.01 24.10 14.81
N ARG A 52 13.83 25.14 15.05
CA ARG A 52 13.50 26.52 14.68
C ARG A 52 13.61 26.84 13.19
N ARG A 53 14.20 25.93 12.39
CA ARG A 53 14.34 26.13 10.94
C ARG A 53 12.99 25.97 10.25
N ARG A 54 12.70 26.85 9.28
CA ARG A 54 11.52 26.74 8.43
C ARG A 54 11.61 25.45 7.60
N PHE A 55 10.49 24.74 7.50
CA PHE A 55 10.39 23.49 6.74
C PHE A 55 10.50 23.75 5.23
N LEU A 56 9.62 24.60 4.69
CA LEU A 56 9.69 25.10 3.31
C LEU A 56 9.32 26.59 3.30
N GLU A 57 10.03 27.41 2.54
CA GLU A 57 9.67 28.84 2.37
C GLU A 57 8.30 29.00 1.69
N LEU A 58 7.95 28.05 0.83
CA LEU A 58 6.67 27.99 0.13
C LEU A 58 5.47 27.72 1.07
N SER A 59 5.72 27.17 2.27
CA SER A 59 4.67 26.79 3.23
C SER A 59 5.07 27.12 4.68
N PRO A 60 4.85 28.37 5.13
CA PRO A 60 5.35 28.87 6.43
C PRO A 60 4.71 28.21 7.67
N ASN A 61 3.61 27.49 7.49
CA ASN A 61 2.86 26.85 8.57
C ASN A 61 3.27 25.39 8.82
N LYS A 62 4.03 24.77 7.93
CA LYS A 62 4.48 23.37 8.11
C LYS A 62 5.77 23.32 8.94
N THR A 63 5.86 22.33 9.81
CA THR A 63 6.95 22.17 10.79
C THR A 63 7.61 20.80 10.64
N TRP A 64 8.90 20.72 10.96
CA TRP A 64 9.64 19.45 10.94
C TRP A 64 9.11 18.46 11.97
N GLU A 65 8.69 18.95 13.14
CA GLU A 65 8.11 18.14 14.21
C GLU A 65 6.75 17.57 13.82
N GLY A 66 5.94 18.36 13.08
CA GLY A 66 4.68 17.88 12.53
C GLY A 66 4.89 16.75 11.53
N PHE A 67 5.86 16.90 10.62
CA PHE A 67 6.20 15.89 9.61
C PHE A 67 6.75 14.60 10.22
N LEU A 68 7.69 14.69 11.16
CA LEU A 68 8.27 13.51 11.80
C LEU A 68 7.29 12.83 12.77
N GLY A 69 6.52 13.63 13.52
CA GLY A 69 5.48 13.12 14.42
C GLY A 69 4.36 12.40 13.67
N SER A 70 3.93 12.94 12.53
CA SER A 70 2.93 12.29 11.67
C SER A 70 3.45 10.99 11.08
N ALA A 71 4.74 10.92 10.71
CA ALA A 71 5.33 9.70 10.19
C ALA A 71 5.25 8.53 11.20
N VAL A 72 5.63 8.78 12.46
CA VAL A 72 5.53 7.77 13.52
C VAL A 72 4.07 7.37 13.77
N CYS A 73 3.17 8.34 13.89
CA CYS A 73 1.75 8.07 14.12
C CYS A 73 1.11 7.27 12.96
N THR A 74 1.47 7.60 11.72
CA THR A 74 0.96 6.94 10.52
C THR A 74 1.46 5.51 10.43
N MET A 75 2.71 5.23 10.81
CA MET A 75 3.24 3.85 10.86
C MET A 75 2.51 2.99 11.90
N LEU A 76 2.25 3.53 13.10
CA LEU A 76 1.46 2.84 14.13
C LEU A 76 0.03 2.60 13.68
N PHE A 77 -0.59 3.62 13.06
CA PHE A 77 -1.93 3.49 12.47
C PHE A 77 -1.96 2.46 11.35
N ALA A 78 -0.93 2.38 10.50
CA ALA A 78 -0.84 1.39 9.43
C ALA A 78 -0.85 -0.03 9.97
N LEU A 79 -0.10 -0.32 11.04
CA LEU A 79 -0.10 -1.64 11.69
C LEU A 79 -1.46 -2.00 12.27
N TRP A 80 -2.09 -1.06 12.99
CA TRP A 80 -3.38 -1.28 13.62
C TRP A 80 -4.52 -1.43 12.60
N PHE A 81 -4.58 -0.52 11.63
CA PHE A 81 -5.68 -0.45 10.66
C PHE A 81 -5.63 -1.61 9.66
N SER A 82 -4.44 -1.99 9.19
CA SER A 82 -4.28 -3.16 8.32
C SER A 82 -4.75 -4.45 8.99
N ARG A 83 -4.49 -4.66 10.29
CA ARG A 83 -5.02 -5.80 11.05
C ARG A 83 -6.55 -5.79 11.07
N LYS A 84 -7.17 -4.62 11.27
CA LYS A 84 -8.63 -4.49 11.24
C LYS A 84 -9.21 -4.78 9.85
N LEU A 85 -8.58 -4.27 8.79
CA LEU A 85 -9.02 -4.53 7.42
C LEU A 85 -8.89 -6.02 7.05
N CYS A 86 -7.85 -6.72 7.49
CA CYS A 86 -7.69 -8.16 7.22
C CYS A 86 -8.79 -9.01 7.87
N ALA A 87 -9.45 -8.53 8.93
CA ALA A 87 -10.55 -9.23 9.57
C ALA A 87 -11.87 -9.15 8.77
N TYR A 88 -12.00 -8.18 7.86
CA TYR A 88 -13.22 -8.01 7.05
C TYR A 88 -13.09 -8.71 5.69
N LYS A 89 -13.84 -9.80 5.50
CA LYS A 89 -13.83 -10.59 4.26
C LYS A 89 -14.14 -9.75 3.01
N TRP A 90 -15.00 -8.75 3.13
CA TRP A 90 -15.35 -7.84 2.03
C TRP A 90 -14.16 -7.01 1.51
N MET A 91 -13.15 -6.77 2.35
CA MET A 91 -11.96 -5.98 1.96
C MET A 91 -10.90 -6.86 1.29
N THR A 92 -10.81 -8.13 1.70
CA THR A 92 -9.76 -9.06 1.29
C THR A 92 -10.14 -9.93 0.09
N CYS A 93 -11.44 -10.18 -0.09
CA CYS A 93 -11.92 -11.03 -1.15
C CYS A 93 -12.39 -10.23 -2.35
N VAL A 94 -11.95 -10.68 -3.53
CA VAL A 94 -12.44 -10.16 -4.81
C VAL A 94 -13.63 -11.03 -5.21
N PRO A 95 -14.82 -10.45 -5.47
CA PRO A 95 -15.96 -11.23 -5.98
C PRO A 95 -15.66 -11.70 -7.41
N GLU A 96 -15.69 -13.02 -7.63
CA GLU A 96 -15.51 -13.64 -8.95
C GLU A 96 -16.76 -13.49 -9.83
N GLU A 97 -17.95 -13.39 -9.23
CA GLU A 97 -19.21 -13.15 -9.93
C GLU A 97 -20.03 -12.05 -9.21
N ILE A 98 -20.42 -11.00 -9.94
CA ILE A 98 -21.29 -9.92 -9.44
C ILE A 98 -22.74 -10.44 -9.41
N THR A 99 -23.04 -11.36 -8.50
CA THR A 99 -24.43 -11.71 -8.20
C THR A 99 -24.95 -10.75 -7.14
N LEU A 100 -26.10 -10.13 -7.41
CA LEU A 100 -26.76 -9.10 -6.60
C LEU A 100 -27.40 -9.67 -5.32
N SER A 101 -26.79 -10.72 -4.76
CA SER A 101 -27.20 -11.34 -3.51
C SER A 101 -26.29 -10.85 -2.39
N VAL A 102 -26.89 -10.12 -1.44
CA VAL A 102 -26.24 -9.58 -0.23
C VAL A 102 -25.86 -10.71 0.76
N HIS A 103 -26.04 -11.98 0.39
CA HIS A 103 -25.79 -13.13 1.26
C HIS A 103 -24.30 -13.47 1.33
N ALA A 104 -23.79 -13.39 2.56
CA ALA A 104 -22.52 -13.91 3.08
C ALA A 104 -21.46 -14.29 2.01
N LEU A 105 -20.56 -13.35 1.72
CA LEU A 105 -19.37 -13.57 0.91
C LEU A 105 -18.56 -14.75 1.49
N SER A 106 -18.73 -15.95 0.93
CA SER A 106 -18.11 -17.20 1.38
C SER A 106 -16.82 -17.47 0.60
N CYS A 107 -15.89 -16.52 0.70
CA CYS A 107 -14.56 -16.61 0.14
C CYS A 107 -13.54 -16.90 1.25
N GLU A 108 -12.53 -17.69 0.91
CA GLU A 108 -11.37 -17.91 1.78
C GLU A 108 -10.32 -16.83 1.47
N PRO A 109 -9.91 -16.01 2.45
CA PRO A 109 -8.92 -14.97 2.20
C PRO A 109 -7.58 -15.59 1.80
N GLY A 110 -6.91 -14.96 0.83
CA GLY A 110 -5.59 -15.38 0.37
C GLY A 110 -4.54 -15.41 1.49
N GLN A 111 -3.45 -16.16 1.30
CA GLN A 111 -2.39 -16.36 2.31
C GLN A 111 -1.81 -15.06 2.87
N MET A 112 -1.88 -13.96 2.12
CA MET A 112 -1.42 -12.64 2.51
C MET A 112 -2.19 -12.03 3.70
N TYR A 113 -3.48 -12.35 3.82
CA TYR A 113 -4.38 -11.76 4.81
C TYR A 113 -4.60 -12.67 6.04
N ARG A 114 -4.11 -13.92 5.99
CA ARG A 114 -4.22 -14.85 7.11
C ARG A 114 -3.20 -14.51 8.19
N PRO A 115 -3.59 -14.57 9.48
CA PRO A 115 -2.63 -14.40 10.57
C PRO A 115 -1.62 -15.55 10.57
N GLN A 116 -0.34 -15.20 10.66
CA GLN A 116 0.78 -16.13 10.80
C GLN A 116 1.67 -15.65 11.95
N SER A 117 2.34 -16.60 12.63
CA SER A 117 3.32 -16.26 13.66
C SER A 117 4.52 -15.53 13.03
N ILE A 118 5.06 -14.52 13.71
CA ILE A 118 6.27 -13.80 13.25
C ILE A 118 7.41 -14.77 12.97
N ASP A 119 7.59 -15.80 13.81
CA ASP A 119 8.65 -16.79 13.61
C ASP A 119 8.53 -17.51 12.26
N SER A 120 7.32 -17.94 11.90
CA SER A 120 7.08 -18.59 10.60
C SER A 120 7.40 -17.67 9.41
N ILE A 121 7.11 -16.39 9.50
CA ILE A 121 7.40 -15.41 8.44
C ILE A 121 8.91 -15.19 8.30
N ILE A 122 9.62 -15.07 9.42
CA ILE A 122 11.08 -14.87 9.40
C ILE A 122 11.79 -16.12 8.86
N VAL A 123 11.37 -17.31 9.31
CA VAL A 123 11.92 -18.59 8.84
C VAL A 123 11.69 -18.80 7.35
N ASP A 124 10.55 -18.37 6.81
CA ASP A 124 10.26 -18.42 5.37
C ASP A 124 11.12 -17.46 4.55
N ALA A 125 11.51 -16.31 5.13
CA ALA A 125 12.35 -15.31 4.47
C ALA A 125 13.85 -15.66 4.51
N LEU A 126 14.29 -16.51 5.46
CA LEU A 126 15.70 -16.84 5.64
C LEU A 126 16.19 -17.95 4.69
N PRO A 127 17.44 -17.85 4.17
CA PRO A 127 18.09 -18.94 3.43
C PRO A 127 18.13 -20.24 4.22
N SER A 128 18.11 -21.38 3.52
CA SER A 128 17.97 -22.71 4.12
C SER A 128 18.99 -23.01 5.23
N GLY A 129 20.24 -22.57 5.07
CA GLY A 129 21.31 -22.75 6.05
C GLY A 129 21.17 -21.91 7.33
N MET A 130 20.40 -20.82 7.31
CA MET A 130 20.24 -19.92 8.47
C MET A 130 19.01 -20.25 9.32
N ARG A 131 18.08 -21.08 8.83
CA ARG A 131 16.83 -21.42 9.53
C ARG A 131 17.06 -22.12 10.87
N ALA A 132 18.02 -23.05 10.93
CA ALA A 132 18.35 -23.77 12.16
C ALA A 132 18.96 -22.81 13.22
N SER A 133 19.89 -21.96 12.79
CA SER A 133 20.54 -20.96 13.65
C SER A 133 19.54 -19.95 14.20
N TRP A 134 18.58 -19.50 13.39
CA TRP A 134 17.51 -18.60 13.83
C TRP A 134 16.65 -19.23 14.93
N ARG A 135 16.19 -20.47 14.77
CA ARG A 135 15.35 -21.14 15.78
C ARG A 135 16.06 -21.26 17.14
N VAL A 136 17.36 -21.58 17.13
CA VAL A 136 18.16 -21.64 18.36
C VAL A 136 18.28 -20.26 19.00
N LEU A 137 18.57 -19.23 18.20
CA LEU A 137 18.78 -17.86 18.69
C LEU A 137 17.47 -17.23 19.20
N ALA A 138 16.37 -17.39 18.46
CA ALA A 138 15.04 -16.94 18.84
C ALA A 138 14.53 -17.64 20.11
N GLY A 139 14.80 -18.95 20.25
CA GLY A 139 14.45 -19.70 21.46
C GLY A 139 15.28 -19.35 22.70
N SER A 140 16.51 -18.87 22.52
CA SER A 140 17.44 -18.54 23.61
C SER A 140 17.18 -17.17 24.25
N ILE A 141 16.56 -16.23 23.51
CA ILE A 141 16.28 -14.87 23.99
C ILE A 141 14.78 -14.77 24.28
N PRO A 142 14.36 -14.64 25.56
CA PRO A 142 12.94 -14.59 25.94
C PRO A 142 12.13 -13.50 25.21
N ALA A 143 12.75 -12.35 24.97
CA ALA A 143 12.12 -11.26 24.20
C ALA A 143 11.88 -11.64 22.74
N LEU A 144 12.82 -12.33 22.09
CA LEU A 144 12.65 -12.77 20.69
C LEU A 144 11.63 -13.90 20.59
N ASN A 145 11.61 -14.82 21.54
CA ASN A 145 10.61 -15.88 21.60
C ASN A 145 9.19 -15.28 21.77
N ALA A 146 9.04 -14.33 22.71
CA ALA A 146 7.77 -13.63 22.92
C ALA A 146 7.31 -12.88 21.67
N VAL A 147 8.22 -12.22 20.94
CA VAL A 147 7.90 -11.55 19.68
C VAL A 147 7.56 -12.55 18.57
N GLY A 148 8.27 -13.69 18.50
CA GLY A 148 8.04 -14.74 17.51
C GLY A 148 6.64 -15.36 17.56
N GLN A 149 6.04 -15.39 18.75
CA GLN A 149 4.68 -15.90 18.97
C GLN A 149 3.57 -14.91 18.61
N LEU A 150 3.89 -13.64 18.32
CA LEU A 150 2.89 -12.66 17.91
C LEU A 150 2.32 -13.03 16.54
N GLU A 151 0.99 -12.96 16.43
CA GLU A 151 0.28 -13.20 15.19
C GLU A 151 0.14 -11.92 14.37
N ILE A 152 0.78 -11.90 13.20
CA ILE A 152 0.69 -10.80 12.24
C ILE A 152 0.24 -11.30 10.87
N CYS A 153 -0.44 -10.44 10.11
CA CYS A 153 -0.73 -10.72 8.70
C CYS A 153 0.43 -10.21 7.84
N ARG A 154 0.79 -10.93 6.77
CA ARG A 154 1.83 -10.46 5.82
C ARG A 154 1.47 -9.10 5.22
N ALA A 155 0.19 -8.83 5.03
CA ALA A 155 -0.33 -7.53 4.63
C ALA A 155 0.14 -6.35 5.53
N GLN A 156 0.41 -6.58 6.83
CA GLN A 156 0.90 -5.53 7.74
C GLN A 156 2.31 -5.05 7.39
N ILE A 157 3.15 -5.93 6.82
CA ILE A 157 4.51 -5.56 6.35
C ILE A 157 4.39 -4.59 5.17
N HIS A 158 3.49 -4.87 4.23
CA HIS A 158 3.21 -3.95 3.13
C HIS A 158 2.53 -2.68 3.62
N ALA A 159 1.67 -2.74 4.64
CA ALA A 159 1.07 -1.58 5.26
C ALA A 159 2.12 -0.63 5.88
N LEU A 160 3.18 -1.16 6.50
CA LEU A 160 4.30 -0.35 6.98
C LEU A 160 5.03 0.37 5.85
N SER A 161 5.32 -0.34 4.75
CA SER A 161 5.95 0.27 3.57
C SER A 161 5.06 1.35 2.95
N LEU A 162 3.75 1.10 2.83
CA LEU A 162 2.79 2.10 2.38
C LEU A 162 2.66 3.27 3.37
N GLY A 163 2.72 3.02 4.68
CA GLY A 163 2.72 4.07 5.70
C GLY A 163 3.93 4.98 5.60
N PHE A 164 5.10 4.41 5.31
CA PHE A 164 6.31 5.18 5.00
C PHE A 164 6.11 6.03 3.73
N PHE A 165 5.60 5.46 2.64
CA PHE A 165 5.31 6.24 1.43
C PHE A 165 4.25 7.34 1.67
N ALA A 166 3.20 7.07 2.45
CA ALA A 166 2.19 8.06 2.80
C ALA A 166 2.77 9.22 3.61
N SER A 167 3.79 8.95 4.44
CA SER A 167 4.43 9.98 5.28
C SER A 167 5.46 10.80 4.51
N PHE A 168 6.21 10.18 3.60
CA PHE A 168 7.29 10.85 2.87
C PHE A 168 6.91 11.25 1.45
N ALA A 169 6.35 10.35 0.65
CA ALA A 169 6.04 10.58 -0.76
C ALA A 169 4.76 11.39 -0.97
N ALA A 170 3.68 11.08 -0.25
CA ALA A 170 2.38 11.71 -0.48
C ALA A 170 2.37 13.25 -0.22
N PRO A 171 3.08 13.79 0.81
CA PRO A 171 3.11 15.24 1.03
C PRO A 171 3.74 16.04 -0.13
N PHE A 172 4.58 15.40 -0.97
CA PHE A 172 5.10 16.05 -2.18
C PHE A 172 4.01 16.40 -3.18
N GLY A 173 2.91 15.63 -3.25
CA GLY A 173 1.75 15.98 -4.06
C GLY A 173 1.17 17.35 -3.63
N GLY A 174 0.94 17.50 -2.33
CA GLY A 174 0.47 18.76 -1.74
C GLY A 174 1.45 19.92 -1.87
N PHE A 175 2.77 19.65 -1.82
CA PHE A 175 3.79 20.68 -2.06
C PHE A 175 3.82 21.15 -3.51
N LEU A 176 3.75 20.21 -4.47
CA LEU A 176 3.72 20.52 -5.90
C LEU A 176 2.48 21.34 -6.26
N SER A 177 1.32 20.92 -5.77
CA SER A 177 0.05 21.64 -5.88
C SER A 177 0.16 23.06 -5.33
N SER A 178 0.72 23.21 -4.12
CA SER A 178 0.99 24.52 -3.53
C SER A 178 1.95 25.36 -4.37
N ALA A 179 3.00 24.76 -4.96
CA ALA A 179 3.99 25.46 -5.78
C ALA A 179 3.38 25.99 -7.07
N ILE A 180 2.57 25.17 -7.75
CA ILE A 180 1.82 25.56 -8.95
C ILE A 180 0.91 26.75 -8.62
N LYS A 181 0.16 26.68 -7.52
CA LYS A 181 -0.73 27.78 -7.10
C LYS A 181 0.03 29.10 -6.91
N ARG A 182 1.20 29.06 -6.27
CA ARG A 182 2.05 30.25 -6.08
C ARG A 182 2.66 30.77 -7.40
N ALA A 183 3.02 29.89 -8.33
CA ALA A 183 3.52 30.28 -9.64
C ALA A 183 2.49 31.08 -10.46
N TYR A 184 1.19 30.78 -10.29
CA TYR A 184 0.09 31.50 -10.96
C TYR A 184 -0.51 32.64 -10.13
N GLY A 185 0.02 32.93 -8.93
CA GLY A 185 -0.53 33.98 -8.05
C GLY A 185 -1.90 33.65 -7.44
N ILE A 186 -2.33 32.38 -7.51
CA ILE A 186 -3.63 31.91 -7.01
C ILE A 186 -3.42 31.22 -5.65
N LYS A 187 -4.42 31.29 -4.76
CA LYS A 187 -4.36 30.63 -3.44
C LYS A 187 -4.96 29.22 -3.45
N ASP A 188 -6.10 29.05 -4.11
CA ASP A 188 -6.90 27.80 -4.16
C ASP A 188 -7.37 27.56 -5.61
N PHE A 189 -7.34 26.30 -6.08
CA PHE A 189 -7.70 25.98 -7.48
C PHE A 189 -9.18 26.22 -7.80
N ASN A 190 -10.07 26.09 -6.81
CA ASN A 190 -11.50 26.30 -6.97
C ASN A 190 -12.18 26.54 -5.61
N ASN A 191 -13.37 27.13 -5.60
CA ASN A 191 -14.19 27.37 -4.41
C ASN A 191 -15.47 26.50 -4.44
N LEU A 192 -15.34 25.23 -4.83
CA LEU A 192 -16.48 24.33 -5.05
C LEU A 192 -17.34 24.13 -3.77
N ILE A 193 -16.71 24.22 -2.58
CA ILE A 193 -17.40 24.19 -1.29
C ILE A 193 -16.95 25.42 -0.48
N PRO A 194 -17.86 26.35 -0.15
CA PRO A 194 -17.50 27.56 0.57
C PRO A 194 -16.88 27.22 1.94
N GLY A 195 -15.71 27.77 2.20
CA GLY A 195 -14.96 27.57 3.46
C GLY A 195 -14.14 26.27 3.54
N HIS A 196 -14.17 25.39 2.54
CA HIS A 196 -13.50 24.07 2.58
C HIS A 196 -12.30 23.91 1.63
N GLY A 197 -11.95 24.97 0.88
CA GLY A 197 -10.85 24.99 -0.09
C GLY A 197 -11.17 24.24 -1.39
N GLY A 198 -10.17 24.08 -2.25
CA GLY A 198 -10.31 23.38 -3.52
C GLY A 198 -10.40 21.87 -3.34
N MET A 199 -11.35 21.21 -4.02
CA MET A 199 -11.44 19.75 -4.07
C MET A 199 -10.13 19.12 -4.60
N MET A 200 -9.51 19.78 -5.58
CA MET A 200 -8.22 19.36 -6.15
C MET A 200 -7.07 19.34 -5.13
N ASP A 201 -7.10 20.23 -4.13
CA ASP A 201 -6.09 20.29 -3.05
C ASP A 201 -6.17 19.11 -2.07
N ARG A 202 -7.19 18.25 -2.21
CA ARG A 202 -7.39 17.05 -1.37
C ARG A 202 -7.03 15.75 -2.10
N PHE A 203 -7.03 15.78 -3.43
CA PHE A 203 -6.79 14.60 -4.26
C PHE A 203 -5.36 14.51 -4.79
N ASP A 204 -4.59 15.59 -4.73
CA ASP A 204 -3.18 15.65 -5.15
C ASP A 204 -2.30 14.62 -4.42
N CYS A 205 -2.38 14.55 -3.09
CA CYS A 205 -1.67 13.56 -2.28
C CYS A 205 -2.15 12.12 -2.55
N GLN A 206 -3.46 11.96 -2.78
CA GLN A 206 -4.10 10.66 -3.02
C GLN A 206 -3.65 10.05 -4.35
N PHE A 207 -3.56 10.85 -5.41
CA PHE A 207 -3.10 10.37 -6.71
C PHE A 207 -1.64 9.88 -6.68
N VAL A 208 -0.75 10.61 -6.00
CA VAL A 208 0.64 10.18 -5.80
C VAL A 208 0.67 8.86 -5.02
N MET A 209 -0.14 8.77 -3.96
CA MET A 209 -0.19 7.57 -3.12
C MET A 209 -0.70 6.33 -3.88
N PHE A 210 -1.75 6.47 -4.70
CA PHE A 210 -2.27 5.35 -5.49
C PHE A 210 -1.27 4.89 -6.54
N LEU A 211 -0.53 5.81 -7.17
CA LEU A 211 0.53 5.42 -8.10
C LEU A 211 1.65 4.64 -7.38
N CYS A 212 2.11 5.12 -6.23
CA CYS A 212 3.11 4.41 -5.42
C CYS A 212 2.59 3.03 -4.98
N THR A 213 1.32 2.93 -4.59
CA THR A 213 0.72 1.66 -4.17
C THR A 213 0.60 0.68 -5.34
N TYR A 214 0.24 1.17 -6.53
CA TYR A 214 0.17 0.35 -7.75
C TYR A 214 1.54 -0.27 -8.07
N VAL A 215 2.59 0.54 -8.05
CA VAL A 215 3.97 0.06 -8.26
C VAL A 215 4.37 -0.92 -7.17
N HIS A 216 4.09 -0.60 -5.91
CA HIS A 216 4.42 -1.46 -4.77
C HIS A 216 3.81 -2.86 -4.86
N ILE A 217 2.52 -2.95 -5.20
CA ILE A 217 1.83 -4.24 -5.35
C ILE A 217 2.42 -5.01 -6.54
N ARG A 218 2.62 -4.35 -7.68
CA ARG A 218 3.22 -4.98 -8.86
C ARG A 218 4.62 -5.53 -8.60
N THR A 219 5.42 -4.85 -7.78
CA THR A 219 6.80 -5.26 -7.49
C THR A 219 6.89 -6.31 -6.40
N PHE A 220 6.18 -6.12 -5.28
CA PHE A 220 6.37 -6.92 -4.06
C PHE A 220 5.25 -7.90 -3.77
N CYS A 221 4.06 -7.69 -4.33
CA CYS A 221 2.88 -8.52 -4.13
C CYS A 221 2.56 -9.22 -5.45
N GLN A 222 3.50 -10.00 -5.98
CA GLN A 222 3.24 -10.79 -7.18
C GLN A 222 2.09 -11.78 -6.87
N THR A 223 1.02 -11.69 -7.64
CA THR A 223 -0.06 -12.68 -7.60
C THR A 223 0.52 -14.04 -7.98
N PRO A 224 0.21 -15.13 -7.25
CA PRO A 224 0.56 -16.46 -7.72
C PRO A 224 -0.01 -16.62 -9.12
N VAL A 225 0.81 -17.09 -10.06
CA VAL A 225 0.39 -17.28 -11.44
C VAL A 225 -0.72 -18.34 -11.44
N THR A 226 -1.96 -17.92 -11.68
CA THR A 226 -3.09 -18.85 -11.77
C THR A 226 -3.02 -19.60 -13.10
N VAL A 227 -3.51 -20.84 -13.11
CA VAL A 227 -3.59 -21.65 -14.34
C VAL A 227 -4.43 -20.93 -15.39
N GLU A 228 -5.47 -20.19 -14.99
CA GLU A 228 -6.25 -19.36 -15.92
C GLU A 228 -5.45 -18.23 -16.56
N MET A 229 -4.59 -17.55 -15.78
CA MET A 229 -3.73 -16.51 -16.33
C MET A 229 -2.69 -17.12 -17.29
N LEU A 230 -2.13 -18.28 -16.96
CA LEU A 230 -1.27 -19.05 -17.87
C LEU A 230 -2.00 -19.47 -19.14
N LEU A 231 -3.25 -19.94 -19.03
CA LEU A 231 -4.06 -20.36 -20.16
C LEU A 231 -4.46 -19.17 -21.03
N ALA A 232 -4.81 -18.02 -20.44
CA ALA A 232 -5.12 -16.80 -21.17
C ALA A 232 -3.90 -16.23 -21.90
N THR A 233 -2.71 -16.32 -21.29
CA THR A 233 -1.45 -15.98 -21.95
C THR A 233 -1.13 -17.01 -23.04
N ALA A 234 -1.25 -18.31 -22.74
CA ALA A 234 -1.05 -19.44 -23.68
C ALA A 234 -1.94 -19.31 -24.90
N ALA A 235 -3.20 -18.90 -24.73
CA ALA A 235 -4.15 -18.71 -25.82
C ALA A 235 -3.69 -17.64 -26.83
N ARG A 236 -2.92 -16.65 -26.40
CA ARG A 236 -2.39 -15.55 -27.23
C ARG A 236 -1.10 -15.90 -27.99
N LEU A 237 -0.44 -17.02 -27.65
CA LEU A 237 0.78 -17.46 -28.36
C LEU A 237 0.46 -18.02 -29.74
N SER A 238 1.46 -17.97 -30.63
CA SER A 238 1.38 -18.62 -31.94
C SER A 238 1.37 -20.14 -31.81
N LEU A 239 0.92 -20.83 -32.85
CA LEU A 239 0.73 -22.29 -32.83
C LEU A 239 2.05 -23.05 -32.58
N SER A 240 3.17 -22.55 -33.10
CA SER A 240 4.50 -23.09 -32.86
C SER A 240 4.95 -22.91 -31.40
N GLU A 241 4.72 -21.74 -30.82
CA GLU A 241 5.09 -21.46 -29.42
C GLU A 241 4.22 -22.22 -28.42
N LYS A 242 2.94 -22.46 -28.76
CA LYS A 242 2.04 -23.34 -27.99
C LYS A 242 2.57 -24.77 -27.91
N GLN A 243 3.07 -25.30 -29.03
CA GLN A 243 3.66 -26.64 -29.09
C GLN A 243 4.89 -26.74 -28.17
N VAL A 244 5.80 -25.75 -28.25
CA VAL A 244 7.00 -25.67 -27.39
C VAL A 244 6.64 -25.57 -25.91
N LEU A 245 5.61 -24.78 -25.56
CA LEU A 245 5.14 -24.66 -24.18
C LEU A 245 4.63 -26.00 -23.63
N ILE A 246 3.84 -26.73 -24.43
CA ILE A 246 3.32 -28.06 -24.06
C ILE A 246 4.48 -29.04 -23.83
N ASP A 247 5.45 -29.09 -24.75
CA ASP A 247 6.61 -29.99 -24.64
C ASP A 247 7.42 -29.71 -23.36
N ARG A 248 7.66 -28.43 -23.04
CA ARG A 248 8.38 -28.01 -21.81
C ARG A 248 7.60 -28.31 -20.53
N LEU A 249 6.28 -28.15 -20.55
CA LEU A 249 5.43 -28.48 -19.40
C LEU A 249 5.41 -30.00 -19.16
N GLN A 250 5.33 -30.81 -20.22
CA GLN A 250 5.40 -32.27 -20.13
C GLN A 250 6.75 -32.74 -19.56
N GLU A 251 7.86 -32.14 -20.01
CA GLU A 251 9.21 -32.41 -19.49
C GLU A 251 9.31 -32.11 -17.98
N GLN A 252 8.78 -30.97 -17.53
CA GLN A 252 8.77 -30.59 -16.11
C GLN A 252 7.88 -31.49 -15.24
N VAL A 253 6.72 -31.91 -15.75
CA VAL A 253 5.80 -32.81 -15.04
C VAL A 253 6.39 -34.22 -14.92
N ALA A 254 7.13 -34.70 -15.92
CA ALA A 254 7.78 -36.01 -15.88
C ALA A 254 9.01 -36.09 -14.96
N THR A 255 9.58 -34.93 -14.57
CA THR A 255 10.80 -34.85 -13.73
C THR A 255 10.50 -34.68 -12.23
N ARG A 256 9.22 -34.55 -11.84
CA ARG A 256 8.77 -34.46 -10.44
C ARG A 256 8.03 -35.73 -10.03
#